data_AF-A0A6L8T634-F1
#
_entry.id   AF-A0A6L8T634-F1
#
_cell.length_a   1.000
_cell.length_b   1.000
_cell.length_c   1.000
_cell.angle_alpha   90.00
_cell.angle_beta   90.00
_cell.angle_gamma   90.00
#
_symmetry.space_group_name_H-M   'P 1'
#
loop_
_entity.id
_entity.type
_entity.pdbx_description
1 polymer ?
#
loop_
_entity_poly.entity_id
_entity_poly.type
_entity_poly.pdbx_seq_one_letter_code
_entity_poly.pdbx_strand_id
1 'polypeptide(L)'
;MYKYYSVIRPISIGTIPDCTIREVVNFNQRQYVEEIMRQAWGYFLTPDEIPEEKLQAYSLVSADAAVSKWQPVAEKISEFSKKAGDDMEPEDILSAVTSGNLEEITGYLVGFSRSEYKKEALVLFREVNSLRSYS
;
A
#
# COMPACT_ATOMS: atom_id res chain seq x y z
N MET A 1 -16.43 2.81 3.87
CA MET A 1 -16.64 1.35 4.02
C MET A 1 -15.27 0.73 4.01
N TYR A 2 -14.94 -0.06 5.02
CA TYR A 2 -13.59 -0.57 5.21
C TYR A 2 -13.45 -1.94 4.56
N LYS A 3 -12.31 -2.16 3.92
CA LYS A 3 -11.96 -3.41 3.24
C LYS A 3 -10.75 -4.02 3.91
N TYR A 4 -10.89 -5.25 4.37
CA TYR A 4 -9.83 -5.98 5.05
C TYR A 4 -9.55 -7.30 4.36
N TYR A 5 -8.28 -7.64 4.25
CA TYR A 5 -7.80 -8.87 3.63
C TYR A 5 -7.29 -9.84 4.67
N SER A 6 -7.62 -11.12 4.54
CA SER A 6 -7.01 -12.16 5.36
C SER A 6 -5.75 -12.70 4.68
N VAL A 7 -4.60 -12.58 5.34
CA VAL A 7 -3.30 -12.92 4.73
C VAL A 7 -2.80 -14.32 5.07
N ILE A 8 -3.23 -14.92 6.18
CA ILE A 8 -2.73 -16.24 6.62
C ILE A 8 -3.62 -17.40 6.17
N ARG A 9 -4.94 -17.21 6.16
CA ARG A 9 -5.93 -18.28 5.93
C ARG A 9 -7.18 -17.76 5.21
N PRO A 10 -7.97 -18.64 4.57
CA PRO A 10 -9.28 -18.27 4.04
C PRO A 10 -10.19 -17.69 5.12
N ILE A 11 -11.10 -16.84 4.68
CA ILE A 11 -12.12 -16.22 5.50
C ILE A 11 -13.22 -17.25 5.80
N SER A 12 -13.36 -17.60 7.06
CA SER A 12 -14.45 -18.43 7.59
C SER A 12 -14.96 -17.87 8.91
N ILE A 13 -16.04 -18.46 9.43
CA ILE A 13 -16.50 -18.22 10.80
C ILE A 13 -15.31 -18.43 11.77
N GLY A 14 -15.11 -17.49 12.70
CA GLY A 14 -14.00 -17.50 13.67
C GLY A 14 -12.68 -16.92 13.16
N THR A 15 -12.58 -16.51 11.89
CA THR A 15 -11.38 -15.86 11.33
C THR A 15 -11.55 -14.35 11.11
N ILE A 16 -12.74 -13.82 11.39
CA ILE A 16 -13.09 -12.41 11.37
C ILE A 16 -13.45 -12.03 12.81
N PRO A 17 -13.07 -10.84 13.29
CA PRO A 17 -13.56 -10.34 14.57
C PRO A 17 -15.09 -10.17 14.56
N ASP A 18 -15.65 -9.99 15.75
CA ASP A 18 -17.06 -9.62 15.89
C ASP A 18 -17.26 -8.18 15.35
N CYS A 19 -17.84 -8.08 14.15
CA CYS A 19 -18.13 -6.84 13.43
C CYS A 19 -19.24 -7.06 12.39
N THR A 20 -19.83 -5.97 11.88
CA THR A 20 -20.87 -6.06 10.85
C THR A 20 -20.26 -6.41 9.50
N ILE A 21 -20.63 -7.56 8.93
CA ILE A 21 -20.16 -7.98 7.62
C ILE A 21 -21.17 -7.59 6.54
N ARG A 22 -20.70 -6.95 5.47
CA ARG A 22 -21.49 -6.65 4.27
C ARG A 22 -21.22 -7.61 3.13
N GLU A 23 -19.96 -7.96 2.95
CA GLU A 23 -19.50 -8.83 1.87
C GLU A 23 -18.30 -9.65 2.35
N VAL A 24 -18.19 -10.89 1.89
CA VAL A 24 -17.02 -11.76 2.06
C VAL A 24 -16.73 -12.42 0.73
N VAL A 25 -15.47 -12.35 0.31
CA VAL A 25 -14.97 -13.01 -0.89
C VAL A 25 -13.73 -13.80 -0.52
N ASN A 26 -13.79 -15.13 -0.72
CA ASN A 26 -12.60 -15.98 -0.70
C ASN A 26 -12.09 -16.20 -2.11
N PHE A 27 -10.78 -16.08 -2.27
CA PHE A 27 -10.10 -16.50 -3.48
C PHE A 27 -9.91 -18.01 -3.48
N ASN A 28 -9.94 -18.64 -4.66
CA ASN A 28 -9.73 -20.08 -4.80
C ASN A 28 -8.32 -20.53 -4.36
N GLN A 29 -7.35 -19.61 -4.46
CA GLN A 29 -5.97 -19.77 -4.04
C GLN A 29 -5.45 -18.43 -3.55
N ARG A 30 -4.33 -18.42 -2.84
CA ARG A 30 -3.70 -17.19 -2.38
C ARG A 30 -3.27 -16.34 -3.59
N GLN A 31 -3.71 -15.08 -3.64
CA GLN A 31 -3.44 -14.15 -4.74
C GLN A 31 -2.69 -12.94 -4.21
N TYR A 32 -1.78 -12.39 -5.03
CA TYR A 32 -1.15 -11.11 -4.73
C TYR A 32 -2.17 -9.99 -4.95
N VAL A 33 -2.32 -9.12 -3.95
CA VAL A 33 -3.24 -7.99 -3.96
C VAL A 33 -2.41 -6.73 -3.85
N GLU A 34 -2.50 -5.88 -4.86
CA GLU A 34 -1.73 -4.63 -4.99
C GLU A 34 -2.10 -3.62 -3.89
N GLU A 35 -3.39 -3.48 -3.56
CA GLU A 35 -3.88 -2.59 -2.48
C GLU A 35 -3.15 -2.80 -1.14
N ILE A 36 -2.78 -4.04 -0.82
CA ILE A 36 -2.06 -4.39 0.42
C ILE A 36 -0.61 -4.82 0.17
N MET A 37 -0.18 -4.78 -1.10
CA MET A 37 1.12 -5.24 -1.59
C MET A 37 1.50 -6.65 -1.09
N ARG A 38 0.51 -7.53 -0.88
CA ARG A 38 0.65 -8.81 -0.16
C ARG A 38 -0.19 -9.92 -0.76
N GLN A 39 0.20 -11.16 -0.46
CA GLN A 39 -0.62 -12.31 -0.76
C GLN A 39 -1.75 -12.48 0.27
N ALA A 40 -3.00 -12.49 -0.21
CA ALA A 40 -4.21 -12.70 0.58
C ALA A 40 -5.02 -13.90 0.09
N TRP A 41 -5.85 -14.44 0.98
CA TRP A 41 -6.81 -15.51 0.69
C TRP A 41 -8.20 -15.00 0.33
N GLY A 42 -8.45 -13.71 0.52
CA GLY A 42 -9.75 -13.10 0.32
C GLY A 42 -9.86 -11.76 1.04
N TYR A 43 -11.00 -11.11 0.88
CA TYR A 43 -11.35 -9.89 1.58
C TYR A 43 -12.77 -9.93 2.14
N PHE A 44 -13.05 -9.03 3.08
CA PHE A 44 -14.41 -8.73 3.50
C PHE A 44 -14.59 -7.22 3.65
N LEU A 45 -15.85 -6.79 3.55
CA LEU A 45 -16.25 -5.40 3.71
C LEU A 45 -17.08 -5.22 4.97
N THR A 46 -16.76 -4.18 5.73
CA THR A 46 -17.44 -3.81 6.98
C THR A 46 -17.66 -2.30 7.04
N PRO A 47 -18.78 -1.81 7.59
CA PRO A 47 -18.94 -0.38 7.89
C PRO A 47 -18.10 0.04 9.10
N ASP A 48 -17.74 -0.92 9.97
CA ASP A 48 -17.04 -0.71 11.22
C ASP A 48 -15.52 -0.76 11.00
N GLU A 49 -14.79 0.24 11.48
CA GLU A 49 -13.33 0.21 11.52
C GLU A 49 -12.86 -0.80 12.56
N ILE A 50 -11.91 -1.66 12.17
CA ILE A 50 -11.34 -2.67 13.04
C ILE A 50 -10.07 -2.10 13.69
N PRO A 51 -9.99 -2.06 15.03
CA PRO A 51 -8.78 -1.64 15.73
C PRO A 51 -7.56 -2.48 15.36
N GLU A 52 -6.39 -1.86 15.31
CA GLU A 52 -5.11 -2.49 14.94
C GLU A 52 -4.81 -3.76 15.76
N GLU A 53 -5.14 -3.77 17.06
CA GLU A 53 -4.98 -4.96 17.92
C GLU A 53 -5.76 -6.17 17.40
N LYS A 54 -6.98 -5.95 16.91
CA LYS A 54 -7.81 -6.99 16.31
C LYS A 54 -7.30 -7.36 14.92
N LEU A 55 -6.81 -6.40 14.14
CA LEU A 55 -6.19 -6.71 12.84
C LEU A 55 -5.02 -7.66 13.01
N GLN A 56 -4.15 -7.43 14.00
CA GLN A 56 -3.04 -8.33 14.30
C GLN A 56 -3.50 -9.70 14.80
N ALA A 57 -4.41 -9.74 15.78
CA ALA A 57 -4.92 -10.99 16.35
C ALA A 57 -5.60 -11.90 15.31
N TYR A 58 -6.29 -11.31 14.33
CA TYR A 58 -6.97 -12.04 13.25
C TYR A 58 -6.13 -12.14 11.97
N SER A 59 -4.93 -11.55 11.95
CA SER A 59 -4.02 -11.50 10.79
C SER A 59 -4.69 -10.92 9.55
N LEU A 60 -5.31 -9.76 9.75
CA LEU A 60 -5.99 -8.97 8.75
C LEU A 60 -5.13 -7.76 8.36
N VAL A 61 -5.26 -7.32 7.11
CA VAL A 61 -4.60 -6.13 6.59
C VAL A 61 -5.65 -5.23 5.96
N SER A 62 -5.71 -3.96 6.35
CA SER A 62 -6.57 -2.95 5.71
C SER A 62 -6.11 -2.71 4.28
N ALA A 63 -7.05 -2.55 3.35
CA ALA A 63 -6.74 -2.05 2.00
C ALA A 63 -6.03 -0.69 2.05
N ASP A 64 -6.34 0.14 3.04
CA ASP A 64 -5.73 1.46 3.22
C ASP A 64 -4.35 1.40 3.88
N ALA A 65 -3.90 0.21 4.33
CA ALA A 65 -2.63 0.07 5.04
C ALA A 65 -1.42 0.41 4.17
N ALA A 66 -1.48 0.16 2.86
CA ALA A 66 -0.45 0.62 1.94
C ALA A 66 -0.49 2.15 1.83
N VAL A 67 -1.67 2.74 1.58
CA VAL A 67 -1.84 4.19 1.46
C VAL A 67 -1.27 4.91 2.68
N SER A 68 -1.65 4.51 3.90
CA SER A 68 -1.15 5.15 5.12
C SER A 68 0.38 5.04 5.29
N LYS A 69 0.99 3.92 4.87
CA LYS A 69 2.45 3.73 4.93
C LYS A 69 3.18 4.54 3.86
N TRP A 70 2.59 4.66 2.68
CA TRP A 70 3.17 5.35 1.54
C TRP A 70 2.92 6.84 1.54
N GLN A 71 1.91 7.33 2.26
CA GLN A 71 1.55 8.76 2.36
C GLN A 71 2.77 9.66 2.64
N PRO A 72 3.62 9.40 3.65
CA PRO A 72 4.76 10.28 3.93
C PRO A 72 5.82 10.25 2.84
N VAL A 73 5.97 9.13 2.12
CA VAL A 73 6.92 9.00 1.00
C VAL A 73 6.35 9.68 -0.25
N ALA A 74 5.05 9.57 -0.49
CA ALA A 74 4.35 10.26 -1.57
C ALA A 74 4.46 11.78 -1.43
N GLU A 75 4.29 12.31 -0.21
CA GLU A 75 4.49 13.74 0.06
C GLU A 75 5.92 14.20 -0.24
N LYS A 76 6.93 13.46 0.20
CA LYS A 76 8.34 13.78 -0.11
C LYS A 76 8.65 13.73 -1.60
N ILE A 77 8.10 12.75 -2.31
CA ILE A 77 8.29 12.63 -3.77
C ILE A 77 7.58 13.78 -4.50
N SER A 78 6.38 14.17 -4.04
CA SER A 78 5.67 15.33 -4.58
C SER A 78 6.47 16.62 -4.37
N GLU A 79 6.97 16.88 -3.16
CA GLU A 79 7.83 18.02 -2.89
C GLU A 79 9.10 18.03 -3.76
N PHE A 80 9.73 16.87 -3.91
CA PHE A 80 10.88 16.70 -4.80
C PHE A 80 10.51 17.02 -6.26
N SER A 81 9.38 16.51 -6.73
CA SER A 81 8.88 16.71 -8.09
C SER A 81 8.59 18.17 -8.38
N LYS A 82 8.00 18.89 -7.42
CA LYS A 82 7.79 20.35 -7.47
C LYS A 82 9.10 21.12 -7.60
N LYS A 83 10.14 20.71 -6.86
CA LYS A 83 11.48 21.31 -6.99
C LYS A 83 12.14 21.01 -8.33
N ALA A 84 11.87 19.84 -8.92
CA ALA A 84 12.39 19.42 -10.22
C ALA A 84 11.63 20.05 -11.41
N GLY A 85 10.43 20.60 -11.17
CA GLY A 85 9.60 21.27 -12.16
C GLY A 85 8.52 20.40 -12.81
N ASP A 86 8.29 19.18 -12.31
CA ASP A 86 7.31 18.23 -12.88
C ASP A 86 5.94 18.26 -12.16
N ASP A 87 5.86 18.80 -10.94
CA ASP A 87 4.62 19.05 -10.17
C ASP A 87 3.72 17.81 -9.96
N MET A 88 4.32 16.65 -9.66
CA MET A 88 3.58 15.42 -9.36
C MET A 88 2.84 15.52 -8.02
N GLU A 89 1.55 15.16 -8.00
CA GLU A 89 0.74 15.20 -6.78
C GLU A 89 0.85 13.88 -5.97
N PRO A 90 0.73 13.93 -4.63
CA PRO A 90 0.82 12.75 -3.77
C PRO A 90 -0.20 11.65 -4.15
N GLU A 91 -1.39 12.03 -4.59
CA GLU A 91 -2.47 11.11 -4.98
C GLU A 91 -2.08 10.26 -6.19
N ASP A 92 -1.37 10.83 -7.16
CA ASP A 92 -0.90 10.10 -8.34
C ASP A 92 0.17 9.06 -7.94
N ILE A 93 1.03 9.43 -7.00
CA ILE A 93 2.06 8.52 -6.46
C ILE A 93 1.40 7.37 -5.69
N LEU A 94 0.40 7.65 -4.86
CA LEU A 94 -0.34 6.63 -4.11
C LEU A 94 -1.16 5.72 -5.03
N SER A 95 -1.72 6.27 -6.10
CA SER A 95 -2.39 5.50 -7.15
C SER A 95 -1.42 4.54 -7.84
N ALA A 96 -0.23 5.01 -8.21
CA ALA A 96 0.80 4.16 -8.81
C ALA A 96 1.27 3.05 -7.85
N VAL A 97 1.35 3.32 -6.55
CA VAL A 97 1.68 2.30 -5.54
C VAL A 97 0.58 1.24 -5.43
N THR A 98 -0.68 1.66 -5.30
CA THR A 98 -1.81 0.74 -5.06
C THR A 98 -2.23 -0.05 -6.29
N SER A 99 -1.81 0.37 -7.49
CA SER A 99 -1.97 -0.33 -8.77
C SER A 99 -0.74 -1.16 -9.18
N GLY A 100 0.22 -1.34 -8.26
CA GLY A 100 1.42 -2.14 -8.52
C GLY A 100 2.42 -1.49 -9.50
N ASN A 101 2.19 -0.26 -9.96
CA ASN A 101 3.01 0.46 -10.93
C ASN A 101 4.17 1.25 -10.28
N LEU A 102 4.88 0.61 -9.35
CA LEU A 102 6.03 1.19 -8.66
C LEU A 102 7.26 1.42 -9.54
N GLU A 103 7.31 0.78 -10.72
CA GLU A 103 8.37 0.99 -11.71
C GLU A 103 8.37 2.41 -12.25
N GLU A 104 7.20 3.05 -12.35
CA GLU A 104 7.06 4.44 -12.78
C GLU A 104 7.74 5.39 -11.78
N ILE A 105 7.46 5.22 -10.49
CA ILE A 105 8.05 6.03 -9.41
C ILE A 105 9.57 5.83 -9.33
N THR A 106 10.01 4.56 -9.35
CA THR A 106 11.43 4.26 -9.26
C THR A 106 12.20 4.72 -10.51
N GLY A 107 11.61 4.57 -11.70
CA GLY A 107 12.15 5.08 -12.96
C GLY A 107 12.28 6.61 -12.97
N TYR A 108 11.26 7.31 -12.49
CA TYR A 108 11.27 8.76 -12.31
C TYR A 108 12.48 9.22 -11.48
N LEU A 109 12.65 8.63 -10.29
CA LEU A 109 13.78 8.96 -9.39
C LEU A 109 15.15 8.63 -10.02
N VAL A 110 15.26 7.52 -10.76
CA VAL A 110 16.49 7.14 -11.46
C VAL A 110 16.87 8.14 -12.56
N GLY A 111 15.88 8.82 -13.17
CA GLY A 111 16.10 9.87 -14.17
C GLY A 111 16.99 11.01 -13.66
N PHE A 112 16.96 11.29 -12.36
CA PHE A 112 17.77 12.34 -11.71
C PHE A 112 19.20 11.90 -11.37
N SER A 113 19.63 10.70 -11.74
CA SER A 113 20.96 10.14 -11.41
C SER A 113 22.16 10.96 -11.90
N ARG A 114 21.97 11.82 -12.92
CA ARG A 114 22.97 12.74 -13.48
C ARG A 114 22.65 14.23 -13.25
N SER A 115 21.64 14.53 -12.42
CA SER A 115 21.22 15.89 -12.08
C SER A 115 21.85 16.38 -10.77
N GLU A 116 21.65 17.66 -10.45
CA GLU A 116 21.97 18.23 -9.14
C GLU A 116 21.16 17.61 -7.99
N TYR A 117 19.97 17.07 -8.31
CA TYR A 117 19.07 16.40 -7.38
C TYR A 117 19.45 14.95 -7.06
N LYS A 118 20.55 14.42 -7.64
CA LYS A 118 20.98 13.02 -7.50
C LYS A 118 20.95 12.48 -6.06
N LYS A 119 21.42 13.28 -5.09
CA LYS A 119 21.49 12.85 -3.68
C LYS A 119 20.10 12.66 -3.08
N GLU A 120 19.21 13.61 -3.28
CA GLU A 120 17.82 13.57 -2.77
C GLU A 120 17.04 12.44 -3.45
N ALA A 121 17.15 12.33 -4.78
CA ALA A 121 16.53 11.25 -5.55
C ALA A 121 16.98 9.85 -5.09
N LEU A 122 18.28 9.68 -4.76
CA LEU A 122 18.80 8.41 -4.25
C LEU A 122 18.27 8.06 -2.85
N VAL A 123 18.05 9.06 -1.99
CA VAL A 123 17.45 8.84 -0.66
C VAL A 123 16.00 8.36 -0.82
N LEU A 124 15.20 9.06 -1.63
CA LEU A 124 13.82 8.68 -1.92
C LEU A 124 13.75 7.28 -2.55
N PHE A 125 14.63 6.98 -3.51
CA PHE A 125 14.70 5.66 -4.14
C PHE A 125 14.94 4.54 -3.12
N ARG A 126 15.78 4.79 -2.10
CA ARG A 126 16.02 3.81 -1.03
C ARG A 126 14.80 3.68 -0.11
N GLU A 127 14.13 4.77 0.24
CA GLU A 127 12.89 4.73 1.04
C GLU A 127 11.80 3.92 0.32
N VAL A 128 11.58 4.19 -0.97
CA VAL A 128 10.63 3.45 -1.83
C VAL A 128 10.92 1.94 -1.82
N ASN A 129 12.18 1.54 -2.03
CA ASN A 129 12.56 0.13 -2.04
C ASN A 129 12.49 -0.53 -0.65
N SER A 130 12.72 0.23 0.41
CA SER A 130 12.54 -0.26 1.79
C SER A 130 11.07 -0.62 2.02
N LEU A 131 10.13 0.27 1.69
CA LEU A 131 8.70 0.01 1.84
C LEU A 131 8.21 -1.18 1.00
N ARG A 132 8.76 -1.33 -0.22
CA ARG A 132 8.50 -2.50 -1.07
C ARG A 132 8.92 -3.81 -0.40
N SER A 133 10.03 -3.81 0.35
CA SER A 133 10.60 -5.03 0.94
C SER A 133 9.88 -5.50 2.22
N TYR A 134 9.10 -4.63 2.88
CA TYR A 134 8.28 -4.97 4.05
C TYR A 134 6.83 -5.36 3.70
N SER A 135 6.51 -5.36 2.41
CA SER A 135 5.21 -5.72 1.86
C SER A 135 5.15 -7.23 1.67
#